data_AF-A0A2K9K4H9-F1
#
_entry.id   AF-A0A2K9K4H9-F1
#
_cell.length_a   1.000
_cell.length_b   1.000
_cell.length_c   1.000
_cell.angle_alpha   90.00
_cell.angle_beta   90.00
_cell.angle_gamma   90.00
#
_symmetry.space_group_name_H-M   'P 1'
#
loop_
_entity.id
_entity.type
_entity.pdbx_description
1 polymer ?
#
loop_
_entity_poly.entity_id
_entity_poly.type
_entity_poly.pdbx_seq_one_letter_code
_entity_poly.pdbx_strand_id
1 'polypeptide(L)'
;MQTPQEYEVSQRIGLLIKGLKHKRGMSREDICRHLGIGMRTLDNYLNGVSSFKLGTLMKFADLCRVKLADILDDTEALSRLYPDNMKDKGSILALLMTTVVSATVFEPITCILLFVLVYLCKEDQNSLSLTLIFAVVLSLDAVMVFYLKNIVFPVVESYYIENIYAYGGQLISSLLLLFLLKYRMALSVFFTRGKSASVFEKNYVEGPLYFLALTLVLIDFFALMENFLRNLDRLGMDEEASKIFWEVTFFFDHFAYLKAFPTLLCITLLYIGLLARKKSRQQLSHF
;
A
#
# COMPACT_ATOMS: atom_id res chain seq x y z
N MET A 1 -0.41 -24.59 3.36
CA MET A 1 0.23 -23.35 3.85
C MET A 1 -0.88 -22.39 4.26
N GLN A 2 -0.64 -21.58 5.30
CA GLN A 2 -1.62 -20.62 5.80
C GLN A 2 -1.75 -19.41 4.85
N THR A 3 -2.93 -18.79 4.83
CA THR A 3 -3.11 -17.47 4.20
C THR A 3 -2.47 -16.36 5.07
N PRO A 4 -2.18 -15.16 4.51
CA PRO A 4 -1.64 -14.04 5.30
C PRO A 4 -2.51 -13.68 6.52
N GLN A 5 -3.83 -13.77 6.39
CA GLN A 5 -4.78 -13.55 7.49
C GLN A 5 -4.68 -14.64 8.56
N GLU A 6 -4.54 -15.92 8.16
CA GLU A 6 -4.32 -17.03 9.09
C GLU A 6 -2.96 -16.94 9.81
N TYR A 7 -1.96 -16.36 9.15
CA TYR A 7 -0.66 -16.10 9.76
C TYR A 7 -0.74 -14.99 10.81
N GLU A 8 -1.50 -13.91 10.56
CA GLU A 8 -1.77 -12.89 11.58
C GLU A 8 -2.47 -13.47 12.81
N VAL A 9 -3.48 -14.32 12.61
CA VAL A 9 -4.15 -15.04 13.70
C VAL A 9 -3.14 -15.87 14.49
N SER A 10 -2.20 -16.54 13.80
CA SER A 10 -1.15 -17.33 14.44
C SER A 10 -0.19 -16.48 15.28
N GLN A 11 0.18 -15.29 14.81
CA GLN A 11 0.98 -14.33 15.57
C GLN A 11 0.24 -13.83 16.81
N ARG A 12 -1.05 -13.47 16.68
CA ARG A 12 -1.90 -13.03 17.80
C ARG A 12 -2.01 -14.09 18.88
N ILE A 13 -2.22 -15.34 18.48
CA ILE A 13 -2.26 -16.48 19.41
C ILE A 13 -0.91 -16.69 20.08
N GLY A 14 0.21 -16.56 19.35
CA GLY A 14 1.55 -16.61 19.91
C GLY A 14 1.79 -15.58 21.01
N LEU A 15 1.26 -14.36 20.86
CA LEU A 15 1.32 -13.32 21.89
C LEU A 15 0.45 -13.65 23.11
N LEU A 16 -0.76 -14.17 22.89
CA LEU A 16 -1.65 -14.61 23.97
C LEU A 16 -1.03 -15.75 24.81
N ILE A 17 -0.36 -16.71 24.17
CA ILE A 17 0.38 -17.78 24.85
C ILE A 17 1.48 -17.22 25.76
N LYS A 18 2.25 -16.23 25.28
CA LYS A 18 3.26 -15.55 26.11
C LYS A 18 2.61 -14.86 27.33
N GLY A 19 1.43 -14.26 27.14
CA GLY A 19 0.65 -13.66 28.22
C GLY A 19 0.16 -14.67 29.26
N LEU A 20 -0.29 -15.87 28.85
CA LEU A 20 -0.70 -16.94 29.76
C LEU A 20 0.47 -17.43 30.64
N LYS A 21 1.66 -17.55 30.06
CA LYS A 21 2.87 -17.89 30.81
C LYS A 21 3.18 -16.86 31.90
N HIS A 22 3.12 -15.57 31.55
CA HIS A 22 3.49 -14.49 32.48
C HIS A 22 2.42 -14.20 33.55
N LYS A 23 1.13 -14.24 33.19
CA LYS A 23 0.03 -13.87 34.12
C LYS A 23 -0.52 -15.04 34.93
N ARG A 24 -0.44 -16.28 34.40
CA ARG A 24 -1.04 -17.47 35.02
C ARG A 24 -0.02 -18.59 35.26
N GLY A 25 1.26 -18.37 34.97
CA GLY A 25 2.32 -19.36 35.20
C GLY A 25 2.19 -20.63 34.36
N MET A 26 1.35 -20.63 33.31
CA MET A 26 1.09 -21.84 32.53
C MET A 26 2.30 -22.21 31.67
N SER A 27 2.70 -23.48 31.74
CA SER A 27 3.69 -24.06 30.83
C SER A 27 3.08 -24.30 29.44
N ARG A 28 3.93 -24.51 28.43
CA ARG A 28 3.44 -24.88 27.08
C ARG A 28 2.72 -26.22 27.12
N GLU A 29 3.16 -27.14 27.97
CA GLU A 29 2.53 -28.44 28.18
C GLU A 29 1.13 -28.32 28.78
N ASP A 30 0.90 -27.36 29.69
CA ASP A 30 -0.43 -27.13 30.28
C ASP A 30 -1.41 -26.52 29.27
N ILE A 31 -0.92 -25.62 28.42
CA ILE A 31 -1.70 -25.02 27.32
C ILE A 31 -2.07 -26.11 26.31
N CYS A 32 -1.12 -26.94 25.89
CA CYS A 32 -1.38 -28.06 24.98
C CYS A 32 -2.43 -29.05 25.55
N ARG A 33 -2.35 -29.35 26.85
CA ARG A 33 -3.33 -30.20 27.54
C ARG A 33 -4.74 -29.59 27.52
N HIS A 34 -4.90 -28.29 27.77
CA HIS A 34 -6.20 -27.63 27.72
C HIS A 34 -6.79 -27.56 26.30
N LEU A 35 -5.93 -27.41 25.29
CA LEU A 35 -6.36 -27.37 23.89
C LEU A 35 -6.64 -28.77 23.32
N GLY A 36 -6.14 -29.83 23.97
CA GLY A 36 -6.24 -31.20 23.49
C GLY A 36 -5.41 -31.45 22.24
N ILE A 37 -4.27 -30.76 22.10
CA ILE A 37 -3.35 -30.87 20.95
C ILE A 37 -1.94 -31.23 21.43
N GLY A 38 -1.14 -31.86 20.57
CA GLY A 38 0.28 -32.12 20.87
C GLY A 38 1.15 -30.87 20.71
N MET A 39 2.30 -30.82 21.40
CA MET A 39 3.26 -29.70 21.30
C MET A 39 3.70 -29.43 19.86
N ARG A 40 3.98 -30.49 19.08
CA ARG A 40 4.34 -30.36 17.66
C ARG A 40 3.23 -29.69 16.83
N THR A 41 1.97 -29.97 17.15
CA THR A 41 0.83 -29.36 16.46
C THR A 41 0.72 -27.88 16.81
N LEU A 42 0.95 -27.51 18.08
CA LEU A 42 1.01 -26.12 18.50
C LEU A 42 2.15 -25.38 17.78
N ASP A 43 3.33 -25.98 17.67
CA ASP A 43 4.47 -25.39 16.96
C ASP A 43 4.17 -25.21 15.47
N ASN A 44 3.54 -26.20 14.83
CA ASN A 44 3.13 -26.10 13.44
C ASN A 44 2.10 -24.97 13.21
N TYR A 45 1.22 -24.73 14.18
CA TYR A 45 0.29 -23.60 14.12
C TYR A 45 1.00 -22.26 14.26
N LEU A 46 1.89 -22.12 15.25
CA LEU A 46 2.58 -20.86 15.53
C LEU A 46 3.63 -20.49 14.46
N ASN A 47 4.22 -21.48 13.81
CA ASN A 47 5.22 -21.28 12.76
C ASN A 47 4.59 -21.15 11.35
N GLY A 48 3.26 -21.14 11.23
CA GLY A 48 2.57 -20.97 9.96
C GLY A 48 2.53 -22.20 9.05
N VAL A 49 2.97 -23.37 9.55
CA VAL A 49 3.02 -24.63 8.79
C VAL A 49 1.60 -25.19 8.55
N SER A 50 0.66 -24.95 9.47
CA SER A 50 -0.73 -25.40 9.37
C SER A 50 -1.68 -24.39 10.00
N SER A 51 -2.90 -24.20 9.47
CA SER A 51 -3.90 -23.29 10.05
C SER A 51 -4.55 -23.85 11.32
N PHE A 52 -4.95 -22.96 12.23
CA PHE A 52 -5.68 -23.35 13.44
C PHE A 52 -7.06 -23.88 13.09
N LYS A 53 -7.41 -25.05 13.63
CA LYS A 53 -8.79 -25.55 13.54
C LYS A 53 -9.71 -24.69 14.39
N LEU A 54 -10.92 -24.41 13.90
CA LEU A 54 -11.92 -23.61 14.61
C LEU A 54 -12.18 -24.10 16.05
N GLY A 55 -12.30 -25.42 16.24
CA GLY A 55 -12.48 -26.01 17.57
C GLY A 55 -11.30 -25.77 18.52
N THR A 56 -10.08 -25.64 18.00
CA THR A 56 -8.89 -25.28 18.78
C THR A 56 -8.90 -23.79 19.12
N LEU A 57 -9.33 -22.93 18.19
CA LEU A 57 -9.48 -21.49 18.42
C LEU A 57 -10.53 -21.19 19.50
N MET A 58 -11.67 -21.89 19.49
CA MET A 58 -12.70 -21.73 20.51
C MET A 58 -12.16 -22.08 21.90
N LYS A 59 -11.49 -23.23 22.04
CA LYS A 59 -10.84 -23.62 23.31
C LYS A 59 -9.77 -22.62 23.75
N PHE A 60 -9.06 -22.02 22.79
CA PHE A 60 -8.06 -21.01 23.06
C PHE A 60 -8.68 -19.70 23.55
N ALA A 61 -9.78 -19.28 22.93
CA ALA A 61 -10.58 -18.13 23.35
C ALA A 61 -11.10 -18.32 24.78
N ASP A 62 -11.64 -19.51 25.09
CA ASP A 62 -12.12 -19.89 26.42
C ASP A 62 -10.99 -19.86 27.47
N LEU A 63 -9.83 -20.44 27.13
CA LEU A 63 -8.65 -20.45 28.01
C LEU A 63 -8.17 -19.03 28.34
N CYS A 64 -8.14 -18.16 27.33
CA CYS A 64 -7.75 -16.77 27.46
C CYS A 64 -8.86 -15.87 28.04
N ARG A 65 -10.10 -16.37 28.15
CA ARG A 65 -11.31 -15.58 28.49
C ARG A 65 -11.52 -14.37 27.57
N VAL A 66 -11.27 -14.55 26.28
CA VAL A 66 -11.50 -13.56 25.22
C VAL A 66 -12.56 -14.07 24.27
N LYS A 67 -13.26 -13.20 23.53
CA LYS A 67 -14.19 -13.69 22.52
C LYS A 67 -13.40 -14.21 21.32
N LEU A 68 -13.94 -15.22 20.65
CA LEU A 68 -13.35 -15.72 19.40
C LEU A 68 -13.25 -14.61 18.34
N ALA A 69 -14.26 -13.72 18.29
CA ALA A 69 -14.24 -12.53 17.46
C ALA A 69 -13.05 -11.60 17.79
N ASP A 70 -12.60 -11.50 19.04
CA ASP A 70 -11.43 -10.67 19.40
C ASP A 70 -10.10 -11.28 18.90
N ILE A 71 -10.09 -12.58 18.58
CA ILE A 71 -8.96 -13.27 17.96
C ILE A 71 -9.01 -13.12 16.44
N LEU A 72 -10.22 -13.13 15.86
CA LEU A 72 -10.47 -13.16 14.41
C LEU A 72 -10.59 -11.76 13.78
N ASP A 73 -11.25 -10.81 14.44
CA ASP A 73 -11.59 -9.48 13.92
C ASP A 73 -11.00 -8.37 14.81
N ASP A 74 -10.18 -7.54 14.16
CA ASP A 74 -9.83 -6.17 14.51
C ASP A 74 -9.45 -5.79 15.96
N THR A 75 -8.15 -5.54 16.11
CA THR A 75 -7.38 -4.47 16.82
C THR A 75 -8.01 -3.65 17.96
N GLU A 76 -9.31 -3.42 18.01
CA GLU A 76 -9.99 -2.55 18.98
C GLU A 76 -10.13 -3.21 20.37
N ALA A 77 -10.33 -4.54 20.43
CA ALA A 77 -10.42 -5.29 21.69
C ALA A 77 -9.05 -5.43 22.41
N LEU A 78 -7.96 -5.43 21.65
CA LEU A 78 -6.60 -5.51 22.18
C LEU A 78 -6.21 -4.24 22.96
N SER A 79 -6.71 -3.08 22.53
CA SER A 79 -6.49 -1.78 23.17
C SER A 79 -7.09 -1.71 24.59
N ARG A 80 -8.17 -2.45 24.85
CA ARG A 80 -8.86 -2.50 26.15
C ARG A 80 -8.18 -3.43 27.16
N LEU A 81 -7.37 -4.39 26.70
CA LEU A 81 -6.65 -5.35 27.54
C LEU A 81 -5.21 -4.92 27.90
N TYR A 82 -4.73 -3.81 27.33
CA TYR A 82 -3.38 -3.26 27.53
C TYR A 82 -3.40 -1.72 27.74
N PRO A 83 -3.92 -1.22 28.88
CA PRO A 83 -3.91 0.23 29.15
C PRO A 83 -2.50 0.77 29.48
N ASP A 84 -1.59 -0.04 30.03
CA ASP A 84 -0.40 0.49 30.72
C ASP A 84 0.96 0.37 30.00
N ASN A 85 1.03 -0.13 28.76
CA ASN A 85 2.28 -0.13 27.99
C ASN A 85 2.23 0.68 26.68
N MET A 86 1.28 1.62 26.55
CA MET A 86 1.35 2.65 25.50
C MET A 86 2.34 3.77 25.87
N LYS A 87 3.59 3.40 26.12
CA LYS A 87 4.71 4.35 26.18
C LYS A 87 5.71 4.16 25.03
N ASP A 88 5.34 3.39 24.01
CA ASP A 88 6.05 3.40 22.73
C ASP A 88 5.25 4.18 21.71
N LYS A 89 5.59 5.47 21.58
CA LYS A 89 5.19 6.31 20.45
C LYS A 89 5.45 5.60 19.10
N GLY A 90 6.41 4.68 19.04
CA GLY A 90 6.71 3.86 17.87
C GLY A 90 5.61 2.86 17.49
N SER A 91 4.86 2.29 18.44
CA SER A 91 3.80 1.32 18.11
C SER A 91 2.55 1.98 17.55
N ILE A 92 2.14 3.13 18.11
CA ILE A 92 1.05 3.95 17.58
C ILE A 92 1.43 4.52 16.21
N LEU A 93 2.68 4.98 16.05
CA LEU A 93 3.18 5.48 14.78
C LEU A 93 3.23 4.38 13.72
N ALA A 94 3.69 3.17 14.06
CA ALA A 94 3.67 2.04 13.15
C ALA A 94 2.24 1.69 12.71
N LEU A 95 1.30 1.65 13.67
CA LEU A 95 -0.10 1.33 13.40
C LEU A 95 -0.77 2.40 12.52
N LEU A 96 -0.50 3.68 12.80
CA LEU A 96 -0.92 4.81 11.95
C LEU A 96 -0.34 4.70 10.54
N MET A 97 0.96 4.39 10.41
CA MET A 97 1.62 4.23 9.11
C MET A 97 1.02 3.06 8.33
N THR A 98 0.69 1.93 8.96
CA THR A 98 0.02 0.80 8.31
C THR A 98 -1.38 1.18 7.82
N THR A 99 -2.17 1.88 8.63
CA THR A 99 -3.49 2.38 8.19
C THR A 99 -3.42 3.41 7.07
N VAL A 100 -2.42 4.30 7.10
CA VAL A 100 -2.21 5.33 6.05
C VAL A 100 -1.80 4.70 4.72
N VAL A 101 -1.09 3.57 4.74
CA VAL A 101 -0.69 2.84 3.52
C VAL A 101 -1.84 2.00 2.94
N SER A 102 -2.94 1.82 3.67
CA SER A 102 -4.12 1.14 3.10
C SER A 102 -4.70 1.92 1.92
N ALA A 103 -5.04 1.19 0.85
CA ALA A 103 -5.62 1.73 -0.40
C ALA A 103 -7.02 2.37 -0.24
N THR A 104 -7.54 2.47 0.99
CA THR A 104 -8.78 3.16 1.32
C THR A 104 -8.53 4.56 1.87
N VAL A 105 -7.33 4.82 2.35
CA VAL A 105 -6.95 6.05 3.05
C VAL A 105 -5.87 6.80 2.27
N PHE A 106 -4.93 6.09 1.65
CA PHE A 106 -3.79 6.67 0.96
C PHE A 106 -4.20 7.55 -0.24
N GLU A 107 -5.05 7.03 -1.12
CA GLU A 107 -5.45 7.65 -2.38
C GLU A 107 -6.29 8.93 -2.15
N PRO A 108 -7.31 8.94 -1.25
CA PRO A 108 -8.02 10.17 -0.92
C PRO A 108 -7.11 11.26 -0.33
N ILE A 109 -6.19 10.90 0.57
CA ILE A 109 -5.23 11.86 1.15
C ILE A 109 -4.32 12.44 0.05
N THR A 110 -3.78 11.58 -0.82
CA THR A 110 -2.93 11.96 -1.95
C THR A 110 -3.66 12.94 -2.88
N CYS A 111 -4.93 12.66 -3.20
CA CYS A 111 -5.77 13.55 -4.00
C CYS A 111 -5.96 14.91 -3.31
N ILE A 112 -6.33 14.92 -2.03
CA ILE A 112 -6.54 16.16 -1.25
C ILE A 112 -5.25 17.00 -1.26
N LEU A 113 -4.10 16.39 -0.99
CA LEU A 113 -2.80 17.08 -1.00
C LEU A 113 -2.50 17.70 -2.37
N LEU A 114 -2.79 16.99 -3.46
CA LEU A 114 -2.61 17.51 -4.82
C LEU A 114 -3.56 18.67 -5.12
N PHE A 115 -4.83 18.60 -4.73
CA PHE A 115 -5.76 19.73 -4.91
C PHE A 115 -5.34 20.96 -4.11
N VAL A 116 -4.85 20.77 -2.89
CA VAL A 116 -4.25 21.86 -2.09
C VAL A 116 -3.05 22.44 -2.83
N LEU A 117 -2.15 21.62 -3.38
CA LEU A 117 -1.00 22.11 -4.15
C LEU A 117 -1.42 22.85 -5.42
N VAL A 118 -2.43 22.37 -6.16
CA VAL A 118 -2.98 23.06 -7.33
C VAL A 118 -3.46 24.46 -6.93
N TYR A 119 -4.19 24.59 -5.81
CA TYR A 119 -4.62 25.88 -5.29
C TYR A 119 -3.43 26.79 -4.95
N LEU A 120 -2.38 26.25 -4.31
CA LEU A 120 -1.17 27.01 -3.96
C LEU A 120 -0.33 27.44 -5.18
N CYS A 121 -0.43 26.70 -6.28
CA CYS A 121 0.26 26.95 -7.55
C CYS A 121 -0.49 27.93 -8.48
N LYS A 122 -1.70 28.38 -8.15
CA LYS A 122 -2.57 29.16 -9.07
C LYS A 122 -1.92 30.40 -9.72
N GLU A 123 -0.94 31.00 -9.05
CA GLU A 123 -0.22 32.20 -9.49
C GLU A 123 1.03 31.91 -10.32
N ASP A 124 1.48 30.64 -10.36
CA ASP A 124 2.63 30.20 -11.15
C ASP A 124 2.22 29.13 -12.15
N GLN A 125 1.95 29.56 -13.40
CA GLN A 125 1.48 28.68 -14.48
C GLN A 125 2.40 27.49 -14.73
N ASN A 126 3.70 27.63 -14.49
CA ASN A 126 4.65 26.54 -14.64
C ASN A 126 4.44 25.45 -13.58
N SER A 127 4.49 25.83 -12.30
CA SER A 127 4.24 24.90 -11.19
C SER A 127 2.82 24.34 -11.29
N LEU A 128 1.83 25.16 -11.66
CA LEU A 128 0.45 24.76 -11.86
C LEU A 128 0.31 23.69 -12.94
N SER A 129 0.91 23.88 -14.12
CA SER A 129 0.79 22.90 -15.22
C SER A 129 1.38 21.55 -14.83
N LEU A 130 2.48 21.57 -14.10
CA LEU A 130 3.16 20.38 -13.63
C LEU A 130 2.36 19.68 -12.52
N THR A 131 1.89 20.42 -11.51
CA THR A 131 1.02 19.87 -10.45
C THR A 131 -0.29 19.33 -11.00
N LEU A 132 -0.90 19.99 -12.00
CA LEU A 132 -2.15 19.55 -12.63
C LEU A 132 -2.00 18.19 -13.32
N ILE A 133 -0.88 17.93 -13.98
CA ILE A 133 -0.62 16.61 -14.58
C ILE A 133 -0.71 15.51 -13.51
N PHE A 134 -0.06 15.69 -12.36
CA PHE A 134 -0.13 14.74 -11.26
C PHE A 134 -1.54 14.65 -10.65
N ALA A 135 -2.19 15.80 -10.41
CA ALA A 135 -3.53 15.85 -9.84
C ALA A 135 -4.54 15.09 -10.70
N VAL A 136 -4.52 15.29 -12.02
CA VAL A 136 -5.43 14.61 -12.94
C VAL A 136 -5.15 13.12 -12.99
N VAL A 137 -3.90 12.70 -13.20
CA VAL A 137 -3.59 11.28 -13.38
C VAL A 137 -3.82 10.49 -12.09
N LEU A 138 -3.38 10.98 -10.93
CA LEU A 138 -3.59 10.25 -9.67
C LEU A 138 -5.05 10.27 -9.21
N SER A 139 -5.83 11.29 -9.57
CA SER A 139 -7.28 11.26 -9.32
C SER A 139 -7.98 10.22 -10.19
N LEU A 140 -7.58 10.11 -11.47
CA LEU A 140 -8.08 9.04 -12.36
C LEU A 140 -7.71 7.66 -11.83
N ASP A 141 -6.48 7.50 -11.31
CA ASP A 141 -6.03 6.25 -10.70
C ASP A 141 -6.86 5.90 -9.45
N ALA A 142 -7.12 6.88 -8.57
CA ALA A 142 -7.97 6.69 -7.40
C ALA A 142 -9.41 6.29 -7.77
N VAL A 143 -9.99 6.92 -8.80
CA VAL A 143 -11.32 6.56 -9.32
C VAL A 143 -11.32 5.16 -9.92
N MET A 144 -10.26 4.79 -10.65
CA MET A 144 -10.10 3.46 -11.21
C MET A 144 -9.99 2.39 -10.12
N VAL A 145 -9.19 2.60 -9.08
CA VAL A 145 -9.08 1.69 -7.92
C VAL A 145 -10.43 1.56 -7.20
N PHE A 146 -11.14 2.68 -7.00
CA PHE A 146 -12.48 2.67 -6.42
C PHE A 146 -13.47 1.85 -7.26
N TYR A 147 -13.44 2.02 -8.59
CA TYR A 147 -14.29 1.28 -9.52
C TYR A 147 -13.96 -0.22 -9.50
N LEU A 148 -12.68 -0.59 -9.55
CA LEU A 148 -12.27 -1.99 -9.49
C LEU A 148 -12.74 -2.66 -8.19
N LYS A 149 -12.49 -2.01 -7.04
CA LYS A 149 -12.81 -2.57 -5.73
C LYS A 149 -14.31 -2.76 -5.49
N ASN A 150 -15.13 -1.80 -5.89
CA ASN A 150 -16.56 -1.81 -5.55
C ASN A 150 -17.45 -2.43 -6.63
N ILE A 151 -16.98 -2.48 -7.88
CA ILE A 151 -17.80 -2.92 -9.02
C ILE A 151 -17.23 -4.18 -9.67
N VAL A 152 -15.92 -4.22 -9.94
CA VAL A 152 -15.33 -5.32 -10.74
C VAL A 152 -14.99 -6.54 -9.87
N PHE A 153 -14.23 -6.37 -8.79
CA PHE A 153 -13.78 -7.48 -7.94
C PHE A 153 -14.93 -8.29 -7.30
N PRO A 154 -16.08 -7.70 -6.90
CA PRO A 154 -17.22 -8.50 -6.44
C PRO A 154 -17.80 -9.46 -7.49
N VAL A 155 -17.49 -9.26 -8.77
CA VAL A 155 -18.03 -10.04 -9.91
C VAL A 155 -16.98 -11.00 -10.48
N VAL A 156 -15.68 -10.74 -10.25
CA VAL A 156 -14.58 -11.55 -10.80
C VAL A 156 -14.17 -12.61 -9.78
N GLU A 157 -14.38 -13.88 -10.08
CA GLU A 157 -14.09 -14.99 -9.14
C GLU A 157 -12.61 -15.40 -9.09
N SER A 158 -11.74 -14.78 -9.89
CA SER A 158 -10.36 -15.21 -10.09
C SER A 158 -9.36 -14.11 -9.76
N TYR A 159 -8.63 -14.28 -8.66
CA TYR A 159 -7.54 -13.39 -8.22
C TYR A 159 -6.51 -13.08 -9.31
N TYR A 160 -6.20 -14.04 -10.19
CA TYR A 160 -5.32 -13.82 -11.33
C TYR A 160 -5.83 -12.70 -12.26
N ILE A 161 -7.14 -12.67 -12.52
CA ILE A 161 -7.80 -11.70 -13.40
C ILE A 161 -7.97 -10.37 -12.67
N GLU A 162 -8.32 -10.39 -11.39
CA GLU A 162 -8.38 -9.18 -10.56
C GLU A 162 -7.03 -8.44 -10.56
N ASN A 163 -5.93 -9.17 -10.35
CA ASN A 163 -4.59 -8.62 -10.34
C ASN A 163 -4.16 -8.07 -11.71
N ILE A 164 -4.60 -8.69 -12.82
CA ILE A 164 -4.37 -8.14 -14.16
C ILE A 164 -5.06 -6.79 -14.30
N TYR A 165 -6.31 -6.67 -13.88
CA TYR A 165 -7.03 -5.38 -13.94
C TYR A 165 -6.40 -4.34 -13.01
N ALA A 166 -6.02 -4.74 -11.79
CA ALA A 166 -5.39 -3.85 -10.81
C ALA A 166 -4.03 -3.32 -11.32
N TYR A 167 -3.06 -4.22 -11.53
CA TYR A 167 -1.70 -3.83 -11.90
C TYR A 167 -1.64 -3.30 -13.33
N GLY A 168 -2.44 -3.84 -14.25
CA GLY A 168 -2.54 -3.34 -15.62
C GLY A 168 -3.15 -1.94 -15.69
N GLY A 169 -4.23 -1.69 -14.96
CA GLY A 169 -4.85 -0.36 -14.87
C GLY A 169 -3.88 0.67 -14.28
N GLN A 170 -3.22 0.32 -13.19
CA GLN A 170 -2.21 1.16 -12.55
C GLN A 170 -0.99 1.43 -13.45
N LEU A 171 -0.52 0.41 -14.18
CA LEU A 171 0.55 0.58 -15.16
C LEU A 171 0.16 1.56 -16.26
N ILE A 172 -1.08 1.48 -16.78
CA ILE A 172 -1.60 2.43 -17.77
C ILE A 172 -1.61 3.86 -17.20
N SER A 173 -2.07 4.05 -15.95
CA SER A 173 -2.03 5.35 -15.27
C SER A 173 -0.60 5.89 -15.15
N SER A 174 0.35 5.06 -14.73
CA SER A 174 1.76 5.46 -14.58
C SER A 174 2.42 5.77 -15.94
N LEU A 175 2.11 5.02 -16.99
CA LEU A 175 2.56 5.31 -18.36
C LEU A 175 1.95 6.61 -18.90
N LEU A 176 0.67 6.87 -18.60
CA LEU A 176 0.01 8.14 -18.93
C LEU A 176 0.70 9.31 -18.21
N LEU A 177 1.03 9.17 -16.93
CA LEU A 177 1.80 10.18 -16.19
C LEU A 177 3.15 10.47 -16.87
N LEU A 178 3.92 9.42 -17.18
CA LEU A 178 5.22 9.55 -17.83
C LEU A 178 5.11 10.24 -19.20
N PHE A 179 4.09 9.86 -19.98
CA PHE A 179 3.79 10.46 -21.28
C PHE A 179 3.46 11.95 -21.14
N LEU A 180 2.55 12.32 -20.22
CA LEU A 180 2.16 13.71 -20.00
C LEU A 180 3.33 14.57 -19.50
N LEU A 181 4.23 14.01 -18.68
CA LEU A 181 5.45 14.69 -18.26
C LEU A 181 6.43 14.90 -19.41
N LYS A 182 6.65 13.88 -20.26
CA LYS A 182 7.51 13.98 -21.45
C LYS A 182 7.04 15.07 -22.40
N TYR A 183 5.73 15.18 -22.61
CA TYR A 183 5.13 16.15 -23.53
C TYR A 183 4.58 17.41 -22.83
N ARG A 184 4.96 17.62 -21.56
CA ARG A 184 4.42 18.72 -20.74
C ARG A 184 4.53 20.09 -21.39
N MET A 185 5.67 20.39 -22.03
CA MET A 185 5.89 21.70 -22.66
C MET A 185 4.92 21.92 -23.83
N ALA A 186 4.72 20.91 -24.67
CA ALA A 186 3.75 20.97 -25.77
C ALA A 186 2.31 21.15 -25.24
N LEU A 187 1.94 20.40 -24.18
CA LEU A 187 0.65 20.53 -23.52
C LEU A 187 0.45 21.93 -22.93
N SER A 188 1.45 22.45 -22.22
CA SER A 188 1.37 23.76 -21.57
C SER A 188 1.29 24.89 -22.61
N VAL A 189 1.99 24.78 -23.74
CA VAL A 189 1.86 25.73 -24.87
C VAL A 189 0.46 25.65 -25.47
N PHE A 190 -0.08 24.44 -25.66
CA PHE A 190 -1.43 24.23 -26.18
C PHE A 190 -2.49 24.88 -25.27
N PHE A 191 -2.42 24.65 -23.95
CA PHE A 191 -3.39 25.21 -22.99
C PHE A 191 -3.26 26.73 -22.82
N THR A 192 -2.03 27.26 -22.79
CA THR A 192 -1.80 28.71 -22.62
C THR A 192 -1.84 29.49 -23.94
N ARG A 193 -1.98 28.79 -25.09
CA ARG A 193 -1.86 29.35 -26.44
C ARG A 193 -0.56 30.16 -26.63
N GLY A 194 0.50 29.76 -25.95
CA GLY A 194 1.81 30.44 -25.96
C GLY A 194 1.84 31.80 -25.25
N LYS A 195 0.79 32.21 -24.53
CA LYS A 195 0.69 33.56 -23.92
C LYS A 195 1.40 33.69 -22.57
N SER A 196 1.94 32.62 -22.01
CA SER A 196 2.62 32.63 -20.71
C SER A 196 4.11 32.34 -20.85
N ALA A 197 4.95 33.35 -20.63
CA ALA A 197 6.41 33.20 -20.66
C ALA A 197 6.90 32.23 -19.57
N SER A 198 6.24 32.22 -18.41
CA SER A 198 6.62 31.36 -17.28
C SER A 198 6.54 29.86 -17.60
N VAL A 199 5.73 29.45 -18.58
CA VAL A 199 5.63 28.06 -19.03
C VAL A 199 6.95 27.57 -19.63
N PHE A 200 7.72 28.46 -20.24
CA PHE A 200 9.00 28.12 -20.87
C PHE A 200 10.18 28.10 -19.89
N GLU A 201 9.98 28.63 -18.67
CA GLU A 201 11.02 28.61 -17.64
C GLU A 201 11.29 27.16 -17.18
N LYS A 202 12.55 26.76 -17.19
CA LYS A 202 12.95 25.43 -16.71
C LYS A 202 12.53 25.23 -15.25
N ASN A 203 11.84 24.12 -14.96
CA ASN A 203 11.56 23.75 -13.58
C ASN A 203 12.50 22.62 -13.14
N TYR A 204 13.36 22.91 -12.15
CA TYR A 204 14.42 22.01 -11.73
C TYR A 204 13.91 20.68 -11.15
N VAL A 205 12.64 20.61 -10.74
CA VAL A 205 12.04 19.36 -10.24
C VAL A 205 11.55 18.44 -11.36
N GLU A 206 11.52 18.87 -12.63
CA GLU A 206 11.05 18.04 -13.75
C GLU A 206 11.82 16.73 -13.90
N GLY A 207 13.16 16.79 -13.85
CA GLY A 207 14.02 15.60 -13.98
C GLY A 207 13.78 14.58 -12.87
N PRO A 208 13.88 14.97 -11.59
CA PRO A 208 13.54 14.10 -10.46
C PRO A 208 12.12 13.52 -10.53
N LEU A 209 11.11 14.33 -10.92
CA LEU A 209 9.74 13.86 -11.06
C LEU A 209 9.56 12.87 -12.21
N TYR A 210 10.25 13.07 -13.33
CA TYR A 210 10.26 12.11 -14.44
C TYR A 210 10.89 10.78 -14.01
N PHE A 211 11.97 10.82 -13.23
CA PHE A 211 12.59 9.62 -12.66
C PHE A 211 11.63 8.87 -11.73
N LEU A 212 10.94 9.57 -10.83
CA LEU A 212 9.96 8.94 -9.93
C LEU A 212 8.77 8.36 -10.69
N ALA A 213 8.27 9.05 -11.73
CA ALA A 213 7.23 8.51 -12.61
C ALA A 213 7.69 7.22 -13.31
N LEU A 214 8.95 7.15 -13.74
CA LEU A 214 9.54 5.92 -14.28
C LEU A 214 9.63 4.82 -13.21
N THR A 215 9.98 5.15 -11.97
CA THR A 215 9.96 4.20 -10.85
C THR A 215 8.57 3.61 -10.62
N LEU A 216 7.51 4.43 -10.67
CA LEU A 216 6.12 3.97 -10.58
C LEU A 216 5.78 2.98 -11.69
N VAL A 217 6.15 3.30 -12.95
CA VAL A 217 5.96 2.39 -14.10
C VAL A 217 6.66 1.05 -13.87
N LEU A 218 7.89 1.06 -13.36
CA LEU A 218 8.64 -0.18 -13.10
C LEU A 218 7.97 -1.02 -12.01
N ILE A 219 7.51 -0.41 -10.92
CA ILE A 219 6.81 -1.13 -9.84
C ILE A 219 5.54 -1.79 -10.39
N ASP A 220 4.72 -1.04 -11.13
CA ASP A 220 3.47 -1.56 -11.71
C ASP A 220 3.75 -2.68 -12.72
N PHE A 221 4.79 -2.53 -13.55
CA PHE A 221 5.21 -3.53 -14.51
C PHE A 221 5.69 -4.82 -13.82
N PHE A 222 6.55 -4.72 -12.81
CA PHE A 222 7.06 -5.89 -12.11
C PHE A 222 5.96 -6.61 -11.32
N ALA A 223 5.03 -5.89 -10.70
CA ALA A 223 3.87 -6.50 -10.04
C ALA A 223 2.98 -7.28 -11.05
N LEU A 224 2.75 -6.70 -12.23
CA LEU A 224 2.01 -7.38 -13.29
C LEU A 224 2.75 -8.62 -13.82
N MET A 225 4.07 -8.51 -14.05
CA MET A 225 4.90 -9.63 -14.48
C MET A 225 4.92 -10.75 -13.45
N GLU A 226 5.06 -10.41 -12.17
CA GLU A 226 5.03 -11.35 -11.07
C GLU A 226 3.69 -12.10 -11.01
N ASN A 227 2.56 -11.40 -11.25
CA ASN A 227 1.25 -12.04 -11.35
C ASN A 227 1.18 -13.06 -12.51
N PHE A 228 1.81 -12.78 -13.66
CA PHE A 228 1.90 -13.76 -14.76
C PHE A 228 2.82 -14.94 -14.42
N LEU A 229 4.00 -14.67 -13.84
CA LEU A 229 4.97 -15.70 -13.45
C LEU A 229 4.38 -16.70 -12.44
N ARG A 230 3.62 -16.20 -11.46
CA ARG A 230 2.97 -17.04 -10.44
C ARG A 230 1.82 -17.89 -10.99
N ASN A 231 1.29 -17.56 -12.17
CA ASN A 231 0.13 -18.20 -12.77
C ASN A 231 0.47 -18.77 -14.17
N LEU A 232 1.71 -19.22 -14.37
CA LEU A 232 2.16 -19.82 -15.65
C LEU A 232 1.38 -21.09 -16.02
N ASP A 233 0.88 -21.83 -15.04
CA ASP A 233 -0.03 -22.96 -15.20
C ASP A 233 -1.31 -22.54 -15.95
N ARG A 234 -1.85 -21.37 -15.61
CA ARG A 234 -3.02 -20.79 -16.29
C ARG A 234 -2.72 -20.29 -17.69
N LEU A 235 -1.44 -20.08 -18.02
CA LEU A 235 -0.96 -19.72 -19.35
C LEU A 235 -0.62 -20.95 -20.21
N GLY A 236 -0.90 -22.16 -19.72
CA GLY A 236 -0.72 -23.41 -20.46
C GLY A 236 0.64 -24.08 -20.23
N MET A 237 1.40 -23.62 -19.24
CA MET A 237 2.64 -24.28 -18.84
C MET A 237 2.35 -25.46 -17.91
N ASP A 238 3.21 -26.48 -17.92
CA ASP A 238 3.04 -27.62 -17.02
C ASP A 238 3.12 -27.22 -15.54
N GLU A 239 2.33 -27.87 -14.69
CA GLU A 239 2.23 -27.52 -13.27
C GLU A 239 3.56 -27.73 -12.53
N GLU A 240 4.33 -28.78 -12.86
CA GLU A 240 5.61 -29.06 -12.20
C GLU A 240 6.64 -27.97 -12.48
N ALA A 241 6.67 -27.47 -13.71
CA ALA A 241 7.53 -26.35 -14.09
C ALA A 241 7.04 -25.01 -13.49
N SER A 242 5.72 -24.84 -13.32
CA SER A 242 5.12 -23.62 -12.80
C SER A 242 5.32 -23.44 -11.28
N LYS A 243 5.37 -24.55 -10.52
CA LYS A 243 5.52 -24.54 -9.05
C LYS A 243 6.72 -23.74 -8.55
N ILE A 244 7.82 -23.74 -9.31
CA ILE A 244 9.05 -23.02 -8.95
C ILE A 244 8.81 -21.50 -8.85
N PHE A 245 7.83 -20.98 -9.61
CA PHE A 245 7.54 -19.54 -9.70
C PHE A 245 6.40 -19.08 -8.78
N TRP A 246 5.69 -19.99 -8.11
CA TRP A 246 4.57 -19.64 -7.23
C TRP A 246 4.98 -18.79 -6.02
N GLU A 247 6.22 -18.94 -5.56
CA GLU A 247 6.79 -18.21 -4.41
C GLU A 247 7.37 -16.83 -4.77
N VAL A 248 7.40 -16.45 -6.05
CA VAL A 248 7.85 -15.11 -6.45
C VAL A 248 6.74 -14.11 -6.11
N THR A 249 6.76 -13.53 -4.90
CA THR A 249 5.68 -12.66 -4.38
C THR A 249 6.13 -11.28 -3.91
N PHE A 250 7.38 -10.86 -4.20
CA PHE A 250 7.95 -9.65 -3.63
C PHE A 250 7.16 -8.39 -3.99
N PHE A 251 6.90 -8.15 -5.27
CA PHE A 251 6.18 -6.96 -5.72
C PHE A 251 4.71 -7.04 -5.36
N PHE A 252 4.11 -8.22 -5.40
CA PHE A 252 2.74 -8.47 -4.99
C PHE A 252 2.53 -8.12 -3.50
N ASP A 253 3.36 -8.65 -2.61
CA ASP A 253 3.23 -8.49 -1.15
C ASP A 253 3.52 -7.06 -0.69
N HIS A 254 4.48 -6.38 -1.35
CA HIS A 254 4.94 -5.04 -0.96
C HIS A 254 4.40 -3.93 -1.85
N PHE A 255 3.47 -4.22 -2.76
CA PHE A 255 3.02 -3.32 -3.81
C PHE A 255 2.63 -1.93 -3.30
N ALA A 256 1.73 -1.89 -2.31
CA ALA A 256 1.22 -0.64 -1.74
C ALA A 256 2.35 0.21 -1.12
N TYR A 257 3.28 -0.42 -0.41
CA TYR A 257 4.42 0.27 0.21
C TYR A 257 5.40 0.79 -0.84
N LEU A 258 5.75 -0.04 -1.81
CA LEU A 258 6.67 0.31 -2.89
C LEU A 258 6.14 1.48 -3.71
N LYS A 259 4.82 1.56 -3.91
CA LYS A 259 4.18 2.64 -4.68
C LYS A 259 3.91 3.91 -3.87
N ALA A 260 3.55 3.77 -2.59
CA ALA A 260 3.25 4.91 -1.72
C ALA A 260 4.45 5.85 -1.57
N PHE A 261 5.65 5.30 -1.37
CA PHE A 261 6.88 6.07 -1.17
C PHE A 261 7.22 7.03 -2.34
N PRO A 262 7.39 6.57 -3.60
CA PRO A 262 7.64 7.45 -4.74
C PRO A 262 6.48 8.40 -5.00
N THR A 263 5.23 8.02 -4.72
CA THR A 263 4.06 8.91 -4.85
C THR A 263 4.13 10.10 -3.88
N LEU A 264 4.47 9.85 -2.62
CA LEU A 264 4.66 10.92 -1.63
C LEU A 264 5.87 11.80 -1.96
N LEU A 265 6.94 11.21 -2.50
CA LEU A 265 8.11 11.97 -2.97
C LEU A 265 7.74 12.88 -4.14
N CYS A 266 6.88 12.44 -5.07
CA CYS A 266 6.36 13.30 -6.13
C CYS A 266 5.65 14.53 -5.54
N ILE A 267 4.71 14.34 -4.61
CA ILE A 267 4.01 15.45 -3.94
C ILE A 267 4.99 16.39 -3.23
N THR A 268 5.98 15.83 -2.54
CA THR A 268 7.01 16.61 -1.83
C THR A 268 7.84 17.45 -2.80
N LEU A 269 8.28 16.87 -3.92
CA LEU A 269 9.03 17.60 -4.94
C LEU A 269 8.19 18.67 -5.65
N LEU A 270 6.90 18.42 -5.88
CA LEU A 270 5.97 19.43 -6.39
C LEU A 270 5.94 20.66 -5.46
N TYR A 271 5.83 20.41 -4.15
CA TYR A 271 5.82 21.48 -3.15
C TYR A 271 7.17 22.22 -3.06
N ILE A 272 8.29 21.49 -3.03
CA ILE A 272 9.63 22.09 -3.02
C ILE A 272 9.86 22.93 -4.28
N GLY A 273 9.43 22.45 -5.46
CA GLY A 273 9.51 23.18 -6.71
C GLY A 273 8.76 24.51 -6.67
N LEU A 274 7.55 24.52 -6.10
CA LEU A 274 6.78 25.74 -5.88
C LEU A 274 7.52 26.73 -4.96
N LEU A 275 8.03 26.26 -3.82
CA LEU A 275 8.75 27.12 -2.86
C LEU A 275 10.02 27.73 -3.45
N ALA A 276 10.81 26.92 -4.17
CA ALA A 276 12.02 27.38 -4.85
C ALA A 276 11.70 28.51 -5.84
N ARG A 277 10.65 28.35 -6.64
CA ARG A 277 10.23 29.37 -7.61
C ARG A 277 9.67 30.64 -6.96
N LYS A 278 8.88 30.52 -5.89
CA LYS A 278 8.41 31.68 -5.12
C LYS A 278 9.58 32.51 -4.59
N LYS A 279 10.60 31.85 -4.02
CA LYS A 279 11.81 32.52 -3.52
C LYS A 279 12.59 33.23 -4.63
N SER A 280 12.79 32.57 -5.78
CA SER A 280 13.48 33.20 -6.92
C SER A 280 12.76 34.43 -7.45
N ARG A 281 11.42 34.41 -7.53
CA ARG A 281 10.63 35.58 -7.95
C ARG A 281 10.70 36.75 -6.95
N GLN A 282 10.66 36.48 -5.66
CA GLN A 282 10.81 37.51 -4.62
C GLN A 282 12.18 38.19 -4.68
N GLN A 283 13.25 37.43 -4.93
CA GLN A 283 14.59 38.00 -5.08
C GLN A 283 14.68 38.93 -6.31
N LEU A 284 14.04 38.58 -7.42
CA LEU A 284 14.00 39.41 -8.63
C LEU A 284 13.20 40.72 -8.44
N SER A 285 12.18 40.75 -7.58
CA SER A 285 11.39 41.98 -7.32
C SER A 285 12.06 42.98 -6.37
N HIS A 286 13.19 42.61 -5.77
CA HIS A 286 13.97 43.50 -4.89
C HIS A 286 15.14 44.20 -5.61
N PHE A 287 15.30 43.96 -6.91
CA PHE A 287 16.21 44.68 -7.81
C PHE A 287 15.43 45.56 -8.77
#